data_AF-A0A7V9M6I1-F1
#
_entry.id   AF-A0A7V9M6I1-F1
#
_cell.length_a   1.000
_cell.length_b   1.000
_cell.length_c   1.000
_cell.angle_alpha   90.00
_cell.angle_beta   90.00
_cell.angle_gamma   90.00
#
_symmetry.space_group_name_H-M   'P 1'
#
loop_
_entity.id
_entity.type
_entity.pdbx_description
1 polymer ?
#
loop_
_entity_poly.entity_id
_entity_poly.type
_entity_poly.pdbx_seq_one_letter_code
_entity_poly.pdbx_strand_id
1 'polypeptide(L)'
;PEPLEALAIALGSGAPGEPLLRYLADLRTVRLEIAGADLLAAGVPQSPAVGRALDETLRRKLDGEVSGHDDELEMALALARGAR
;
A
#
# COMPACT_ATOMS: atom_id res chain seq x y z
N PRO A 1 19.23 1.74 1.29
CA PRO A 1 19.63 0.33 1.52
C PRO A 1 19.66 0.05 3.03
N GLU A 2 18.84 -0.88 3.51
CA GLU A 2 19.00 -1.41 4.87
C GLU A 2 20.34 -2.16 4.92
N PRO A 3 21.14 -2.05 5.99
CA PRO A 3 22.39 -2.79 6.12
C PRO A 3 22.09 -4.29 6.14
N LEU A 4 22.86 -5.09 5.37
CA LEU A 4 22.73 -6.56 5.34
C LEU A 4 22.92 -7.17 6.74
N GLU A 5 23.68 -6.48 7.58
CA GLU A 5 23.96 -6.82 8.97
C GLU A 5 22.68 -6.76 9.83
N ALA A 6 21.81 -5.77 9.62
CA ALA A 6 20.55 -5.65 10.35
C ALA A 6 19.60 -6.80 9.97
N LEU A 7 19.58 -7.17 8.69
CA LEU A 7 18.81 -8.31 8.19
C LEU A 7 19.32 -9.64 8.77
N ALA A 8 20.64 -9.83 8.79
CA ALA A 8 21.27 -11.02 9.37
C ALA A 8 20.98 -11.15 10.88
N ILE A 9 21.00 -10.04 11.62
CA ILE A 9 20.65 -10.02 13.04
C ILE A 9 19.17 -10.39 13.23
N ALA A 10 18.25 -9.82 12.46
CA ALA A 10 16.82 -10.13 12.59
C ALA A 10 16.54 -11.62 12.35
N LEU A 11 17.09 -12.18 11.28
CA LEU A 11 16.97 -13.61 10.94
C LEU A 11 17.61 -14.51 12.00
N GLY A 12 18.83 -14.18 12.45
CA GLY A 12 19.52 -14.91 13.52
C GLY A 12 18.82 -14.81 14.88
N SER A 13 18.00 -13.77 15.09
CA SER A 13 17.22 -13.55 16.31
C SER A 13 15.82 -14.21 16.27
N GLY A 14 15.54 -15.02 15.23
CA GLY A 14 14.29 -15.77 15.11
C GLY A 14 13.15 -15.04 14.40
N ALA A 15 13.41 -13.94 13.70
CA ALA A 15 12.42 -13.35 12.81
C ALA A 15 12.04 -14.35 11.70
N PRO A 16 10.75 -14.45 11.32
CA PRO A 16 10.33 -15.33 10.25
C PRO A 16 10.96 -14.86 8.93
N GLY A 17 11.87 -15.67 8.38
CA GLY A 17 12.69 -15.25 7.25
C GLY A 17 11.91 -15.13 5.94
N GLU A 18 10.92 -15.98 5.73
CA GLU A 18 10.18 -16.03 4.47
C GLU A 18 9.28 -14.78 4.24
N PRO A 19 8.48 -14.30 5.21
CA PRO A 19 7.80 -13.02 5.10
C PRO A 19 8.75 -11.83 4.88
N LEU A 20 9.91 -11.84 5.54
CA LEU A 20 10.89 -10.77 5.44
C LEU A 20 11.56 -10.74 4.06
N LEU A 21 11.92 -11.90 3.51
CA LEU A 21 12.45 -12.02 2.16
C LEU A 21 11.42 -11.60 1.11
N ARG A 22 10.15 -12.01 1.25
CA ARG A 22 9.05 -11.57 0.38
C ARG A 22 8.86 -10.05 0.42
N TYR A 23 8.93 -9.45 1.61
CA TYR A 23 8.87 -7.99 1.73
C TYR A 23 10.03 -7.32 0.98
N LEU A 24 11.25 -7.82 1.16
CA LEU A 24 12.44 -7.24 0.55
C LEU A 24 12.51 -7.42 -0.97
N ALA A 25 12.07 -8.57 -1.48
CA ALA A 25 12.12 -8.89 -2.89
C ALA A 25 10.97 -8.23 -3.66
N ASP A 26 9.75 -8.30 -3.11
CA ASP A 26 8.54 -8.10 -3.91
C ASP A 26 7.70 -6.91 -3.45
N LEU A 27 7.55 -6.70 -2.13
CA LEU A 27 6.55 -5.76 -1.60
C LEU A 27 7.09 -4.36 -1.33
N ARG A 28 8.38 -4.21 -0.98
CA ARG A 28 8.95 -2.91 -0.55
C ARG A 28 8.95 -1.83 -1.64
N THR A 29 8.83 -2.22 -2.90
CA THR A 29 8.76 -1.30 -4.05
C THR A 29 7.34 -1.05 -4.52
N VAL A 30 6.36 -1.78 -3.99
CA VAL A 30 4.95 -1.62 -4.36
C VAL A 30 4.48 -0.25 -3.90
N ARG A 31 3.92 0.50 -4.85
CA ARG A 31 3.27 1.79 -4.64
C ARG A 31 1.97 1.80 -5.41
N LEU A 32 1.05 2.64 -4.97
CA LEU A 32 -0.09 3.02 -5.79
C LEU A 32 0.40 3.79 -7.02
N GLU A 33 -0.27 3.55 -8.13
CA GLU A 33 -0.18 4.33 -9.36
C GLU A 33 -1.02 5.60 -9.28
N ILE A 34 -2.03 5.62 -8.39
CA ILE A 34 -2.83 6.80 -8.06
C ILE A 34 -2.25 7.59 -6.87
N ALA A 35 -2.69 8.84 -6.75
CA ALA A 35 -2.45 9.73 -5.63
C ALA A 35 -3.75 10.37 -5.14
N GLY A 36 -3.67 11.11 -4.03
CA GLY A 36 -4.83 11.86 -3.52
C GLY A 36 -5.38 12.86 -4.52
N ALA A 37 -4.54 13.41 -5.41
CA ALA A 37 -4.96 14.33 -6.46
C ALA A 37 -6.00 13.73 -7.41
N ASP A 38 -5.91 12.43 -7.70
CA ASP A 38 -6.85 11.72 -8.58
C ASP A 38 -8.24 11.63 -7.93
N LEU A 39 -8.29 11.39 -6.61
CA LEU A 39 -9.54 11.37 -5.84
C LEU A 39 -10.17 12.76 -5.79
N LEU A 40 -9.36 13.81 -5.59
CA LEU A 40 -9.83 15.20 -5.61
C LEU A 40 -10.37 15.58 -7.00
N ALA A 41 -9.68 15.20 -8.07
CA ALA A 41 -10.12 15.40 -9.45
C ALA A 41 -11.44 14.66 -9.75
N ALA A 42 -11.66 13.50 -9.12
CA ALA A 42 -12.90 12.74 -9.17
C ALA A 42 -14.01 13.26 -8.22
N GLY A 43 -13.81 14.45 -7.64
CA GLY A 43 -14.82 15.17 -6.85
C GLY A 43 -14.91 14.78 -5.38
N VAL A 44 -13.96 13.99 -4.85
CA VAL A 44 -13.89 13.70 -3.41
C VAL A 44 -13.35 14.95 -2.69
N PRO A 45 -14.05 15.50 -1.68
CA PRO A 45 -13.51 16.62 -0.90
C PRO A 45 -12.26 16.24 -0.13
N GLN A 46 -11.31 17.18 -0.02
CA GLN A 46 -10.10 16.96 0.78
C GLN A 46 -10.48 16.67 2.23
N SER A 47 -10.03 15.53 2.74
CA SER A 47 -10.30 15.08 4.09
C SER A 47 -9.33 13.96 4.50
N PRO A 48 -9.22 13.66 5.82
CA PRO A 48 -8.48 12.48 6.28
C PRO A 48 -8.98 11.15 5.71
N ALA A 49 -10.23 11.09 5.22
CA ALA A 49 -10.78 9.89 4.57
C ALA A 49 -10.06 9.55 3.26
N VAL A 50 -9.55 10.54 2.54
CA VAL A 50 -8.74 10.34 1.32
C VAL A 50 -7.48 9.56 1.63
N GLY A 51 -6.72 9.97 2.65
CA GLY A 51 -5.51 9.28 3.08
C GLY A 51 -5.81 7.84 3.53
N ARG A 52 -6.84 7.65 4.35
CA ARG A 52 -7.27 6.31 4.79
C ARG A 52 -7.68 5.40 3.64
N ALA A 53 -8.35 5.94 2.62
CA ALA A 53 -8.74 5.18 1.43
C ALA A 53 -7.52 4.75 0.61
N LEU A 54 -6.53 5.62 0.44
CA LEU A 54 -5.28 5.27 -0.25
C LEU A 54 -4.48 4.22 0.55
N ASP A 55 -4.36 4.37 1.87
CA ASP A 55 -3.67 3.39 2.71
C ASP A 55 -4.31 2.01 2.62
N GLU A 56 -5.64 1.95 2.64
CA GLU A 56 -6.38 0.69 2.52
C GLU A 56 -6.30 0.10 1.10
N THR A 57 -6.33 0.93 0.06
CA THR A 57 -6.11 0.48 -1.32
C THR A 57 -4.71 -0.11 -1.49
N LEU A 58 -3.69 0.51 -0.89
CA LEU A 58 -2.32 0.00 -0.91
C LEU A 58 -2.22 -1.36 -0.21
N ARG A 59 -2.90 -1.57 0.93
CA ARG A 59 -2.95 -2.88 1.59
C ARG A 59 -3.53 -3.94 0.66
N ARG A 60 -4.66 -3.66 0.02
CA ARG A 60 -5.28 -4.59 -0.94
C ARG A 60 -4.39 -4.87 -2.15
N LYS A 61 -3.63 -3.88 -2.64
CA LYS A 61 -2.62 -4.10 -3.68
C LYS A 61 -1.50 -5.03 -3.19
N LEU A 62 -1.03 -4.86 -1.95
CA LEU A 62 -0.02 -5.74 -1.34
C LEU A 62 -0.54 -7.17 -1.15
N ASP A 63 -1.84 -7.34 -0.89
CA ASP A 63 -2.51 -8.63 -0.82
C ASP A 63 -2.83 -9.24 -2.20
N GLY A 64 -2.63 -8.47 -3.28
CA GLY A 64 -2.87 -8.91 -4.67
C GLY A 64 -4.33 -8.83 -5.10
N GLU A 65 -5.19 -8.15 -4.34
CA GLU A 65 -6.62 -7.97 -4.63
C GLU A 65 -6.90 -6.84 -5.64
N VAL A 66 -5.98 -5.88 -5.75
CA VAL A 66 -6.11 -4.68 -6.58
C VAL A 66 -4.84 -4.54 -7.41
N SER A 67 -4.97 -4.25 -8.72
CA SER A 67 -3.82 -4.07 -9.59
C SER A 67 -4.06 -3.06 -10.70
N GLY A 68 -3.07 -2.21 -10.94
CA GLY A 68 -3.14 -1.20 -11.99
C GLY A 68 -3.96 0.02 -11.59
N HIS A 69 -3.73 1.11 -12.31
CA HIS A 69 -4.32 2.41 -12.05
C HIS A 69 -5.85 2.40 -11.88
N ASP A 70 -6.59 1.75 -12.78
CA ASP A 70 -8.07 1.86 -12.81
C ASP A 70 -8.72 1.14 -11.62
N ASP A 71 -8.26 -0.08 -11.30
CA ASP A 71 -8.75 -0.83 -10.13
C ASP A 71 -8.41 -0.10 -8.82
N GLU A 72 -7.23 0.51 -8.73
CA GLU A 72 -6.84 1.32 -7.58
C GLU A 72 -7.76 2.54 -7.42
N LEU A 73 -8.04 3.24 -8.52
CA LEU A 73 -8.90 4.42 -8.49
C LEU A 73 -10.33 4.05 -8.08
N GLU A 74 -10.87 2.96 -8.63
CA GLU A 74 -12.20 2.47 -8.28
C GLU A 74 -12.29 2.12 -6.78
N MET A 75 -11.33 1.35 -6.27
CA MET A 75 -11.25 0.97 -4.86
C MET A 75 -11.15 2.19 -3.95
N ALA A 76 -10.22 3.10 -4.24
CA ALA A 76 -9.99 4.29 -3.42
C ALA A 76 -11.21 5.21 -3.41
N LEU A 77 -11.93 5.36 -4.53
CA LEU A 77 -13.17 6.14 -4.60
C LEU A 77 -14.30 5.49 -3.81
N ALA A 78 -14.45 4.17 -3.91
CA ALA A 78 -15.45 3.43 -3.14
C ALA A 78 -15.24 3.61 -1.63
N LEU A 79 -13.99 3.46 -1.17
CA LEU A 79 -13.62 3.63 0.23
C LEU A 79 -13.81 5.07 0.73
N ALA A 80 -13.36 6.06 -0.05
CA ALA A 80 -13.44 7.47 0.34
C ALA A 80 -14.89 7.98 0.41
N ARG A 81 -15.78 7.49 -0.46
CA ARG A 81 -17.21 7.87 -0.49
C ARG A 81 -18.05 7.08 0.53
N GLY A 82 -17.62 5.87 0.87
CA GLY A 82 -18.28 4.97 1.83
C GLY A 82 -17.94 5.25 3.31
N ALA A 83 -16.84 5.98 3.58
CA ALA A 83 -16.49 6.45 4.92
C ALA A 83 -17.42 7.59 5.39
N ARG A 84 -18.69 7.26 5.66
CA ARG A 84 -19.66 8.13 6.32
C ARG A 84 -19.72 7.86 7.82
#